data_AF-A0A352SCH9-F1
#
_entry.id   AF-A0A352SCH9-F1
#
_cell.length_a   1.000
_cell.length_b   1.000
_cell.length_c   1.000
_cell.angle_alpha   90.00
_cell.angle_beta   90.00
_cell.angle_gamma   90.00
#
_symmetry.space_group_name_H-M   'P 1'
#
loop_
_entity.id
_entity.type
_entity.pdbx_description
1 polymer ?
#
loop_
_entity_poly.entity_id
_entity_poly.type
_entity_poly.pdbx_seq_one_letter_code
_entity_poly.pdbx_strand_id
1 'polypeptide(L)'
;MNHPTQDNEILRYYEAEMRYLREAGKEFAQAFPDRARMLNIDRIGERDPHVERLFEGFAFLMGRLRHKLDDELPELTEGLVSMLWPHYLRMIPSLSILELTPNGGTLQRHETLPAGLEVVSDPIALAIQGGSEGSVECTYRTTQPVDLYPLRLTEANAYAREDGRSVIRLRLALQTQGRREQLAVPRLRLYLHADRPLALALYSALTAEPLAIQVRVPGYPADR
;
A
#
# COMPACT_ATOMS: atom_id res chain seq x y z
N MET A 1 -28.57 5.86 -13.83
CA MET A 1 -29.44 4.67 -13.82
C MET A 1 -29.17 3.92 -12.53
N ASN A 2 -29.98 4.17 -11.50
CA ASN A 2 -29.91 3.47 -10.21
C ASN A 2 -30.70 2.16 -10.36
N HIS A 3 -30.02 1.03 -10.20
CA HIS A 3 -30.68 -0.25 -9.90
C HIS A 3 -30.70 -0.41 -8.38
N PRO A 4 -31.82 -0.16 -7.68
CA PRO A 4 -31.93 -0.39 -6.24
C PRO A 4 -32.33 -1.85 -6.01
N THR A 5 -31.45 -2.77 -6.37
CA THR A 5 -31.39 -4.09 -5.74
C THR A 5 -30.03 -4.17 -5.08
N GLN A 6 -29.83 -3.26 -4.13
CA GLN A 6 -28.96 -3.53 -3.02
C GLN A 6 -29.55 -4.78 -2.36
N ASP A 7 -28.80 -5.89 -2.36
CA ASP A 7 -29.15 -7.07 -1.58
C ASP A 7 -29.51 -6.58 -0.18
N ASN A 8 -30.81 -6.59 0.13
CA ASN A 8 -31.26 -6.10 1.42
C ASN A 8 -30.97 -7.23 2.41
N GLU A 9 -29.76 -7.24 2.95
CA GLU A 9 -29.28 -8.30 3.86
C GLU A 9 -30.29 -8.53 5.00
N ILE A 10 -30.88 -7.44 5.51
CA ILE A 10 -31.95 -7.49 6.51
C ILE A 10 -33.18 -8.26 6.02
N LEU A 11 -33.56 -8.13 4.74
CA LEU A 11 -34.65 -8.92 4.15
C LEU A 11 -34.32 -10.42 4.16
N ARG A 12 -33.08 -10.79 3.85
CA ARG A 12 -32.65 -12.20 3.90
C ARG A 12 -32.70 -12.77 5.32
N TYR A 13 -32.24 -12.00 6.31
CA TYR A 13 -32.34 -12.40 7.72
C TYR A 13 -33.80 -12.49 8.18
N TYR A 14 -34.64 -11.52 7.81
CA TYR A 14 -36.07 -11.54 8.11
C TYR A 14 -36.76 -12.78 7.52
N GLU A 15 -36.54 -13.10 6.25
CA GLU A 15 -37.11 -14.28 5.60
C GLU A 15 -36.60 -15.59 6.22
N ALA A 16 -35.33 -15.64 6.63
CA ALA A 16 -34.76 -16.76 7.35
C ALA A 16 -35.42 -16.96 8.73
N GLU A 17 -35.59 -15.90 9.51
CA GLU A 17 -36.24 -15.95 10.82
C GLU A 17 -37.73 -16.29 10.71
N MET A 18 -38.44 -15.78 9.70
CA MET A 18 -39.84 -16.15 9.42
C MET A 18 -39.97 -17.64 9.07
N ARG A 19 -39.03 -18.19 8.31
CA ARG A 19 -39.01 -19.62 7.98
C ARG A 19 -38.74 -20.46 9.23
N TYR A 20 -37.72 -20.10 10.00
CA TYR A 20 -37.39 -20.77 11.25
C TYR A 20 -38.57 -20.76 12.23
N LEU A 21 -39.23 -19.63 12.42
CA LEU A 21 -40.38 -19.50 13.31
C LEU A 21 -41.56 -20.39 12.87
N ARG A 22 -41.78 -20.53 11.56
CA ARG A 22 -42.80 -21.43 11.00
C ARG A 22 -42.46 -22.90 11.20
N GLU A 23 -41.21 -23.28 11.01
CA GLU A 23 -40.73 -24.66 11.22
C GLU A 23 -40.78 -25.03 12.71
N ALA A 24 -40.21 -24.21 13.58
CA ALA A 24 -40.26 -24.37 15.03
C ALA A 24 -41.69 -24.39 15.56
N GLY A 25 -42.58 -23.57 15.00
CA GLY A 25 -44.01 -23.59 15.34
C GLY A 25 -44.69 -24.92 15.01
N LYS A 26 -44.33 -25.56 13.88
CA LYS A 26 -44.84 -26.89 13.53
C LYS A 26 -44.30 -27.98 14.47
N GLU A 27 -43.01 -27.93 14.77
CA GLU A 27 -42.39 -28.87 15.71
C GLU A 27 -43.00 -28.75 17.12
N PHE A 28 -43.19 -27.52 17.60
CA PHE A 28 -43.86 -27.26 18.87
C PHE A 28 -45.30 -27.78 18.88
N ALA A 29 -46.03 -27.61 17.77
CA ALA A 29 -47.39 -28.10 17.65
C ALA A 29 -47.49 -29.64 17.69
N GLN A 30 -46.51 -30.33 17.10
CA GLN A 30 -46.41 -31.79 17.17
C GLN A 30 -46.05 -32.27 18.57
N ALA A 31 -45.11 -31.59 19.25
CA ALA A 31 -44.64 -31.96 20.57
C ALA A 31 -45.64 -31.66 21.69
N PHE A 32 -46.42 -30.58 21.58
CA PHE A 32 -47.36 -30.13 22.61
C PHE A 32 -48.75 -29.78 22.05
N PRO A 33 -49.55 -30.77 21.60
CA PRO A 33 -50.80 -30.54 20.91
C PRO A 33 -51.83 -29.72 21.71
N ASP A 34 -51.91 -29.94 23.03
CA ASP A 34 -52.87 -29.21 23.88
C ASP A 34 -52.53 -27.72 24.02
N ARG A 35 -51.23 -27.39 24.07
CA ARG A 35 -50.78 -25.99 24.11
C ARG A 35 -50.88 -25.32 22.75
N ALA A 36 -50.57 -26.05 21.68
CA ALA A 36 -50.65 -25.56 20.32
C ALA A 36 -52.08 -25.18 19.92
N ARG A 37 -53.07 -25.95 20.38
CA ARG A 37 -54.50 -25.67 20.19
C ARG A 37 -54.96 -24.39 20.88
N MET A 38 -54.40 -24.10 22.06
CA MET A 38 -54.65 -22.84 22.77
C MET A 38 -54.08 -21.63 22.02
N LEU A 39 -53.00 -21.82 21.27
CA LEU A 39 -52.33 -20.80 20.47
C LEU A 39 -52.80 -20.78 18.99
N ASN A 40 -53.72 -21.67 18.59
CA ASN A 40 -54.17 -21.86 17.20
C ASN A 40 -53.02 -22.04 16.19
N ILE A 41 -51.89 -22.64 16.60
CA ILE A 41 -50.72 -22.84 15.72
C ILE A 41 -50.89 -24.09 14.83
N ASP A 42 -51.74 -25.02 15.26
CA ASP A 42 -52.02 -26.33 14.67
C ASP A 42 -53.10 -26.33 13.57
N ARG A 43 -53.88 -25.24 13.43
CA ARG A 43 -54.95 -25.14 12.42
C ARG A 43 -54.43 -24.76 11.05
N ILE A 44 -54.71 -25.59 10.05
CA ILE A 44 -54.49 -25.29 8.63
C ILE A 44 -55.65 -24.40 8.16
N GLY A 45 -55.49 -23.07 8.30
CA GLY A 45 -56.50 -22.05 7.96
C GLY A 45 -55.98 -20.63 8.18
N GLU A 46 -56.83 -19.62 8.01
CA GLU A 46 -56.48 -18.21 8.28
C GLU A 46 -56.03 -18.05 9.74
N ARG A 47 -54.72 -17.87 9.92
CA ARG A 47 -54.15 -17.42 11.19
C ARG A 47 -54.67 -16.02 11.48
N ASP A 48 -54.88 -15.72 12.76
CA ASP A 48 -55.23 -14.38 13.19
C ASP A 48 -54.21 -13.37 12.62
N PRO A 49 -54.65 -12.38 11.80
CA PRO A 49 -53.75 -11.40 11.20
C PRO A 49 -52.92 -10.62 12.22
N HIS A 50 -53.39 -10.47 13.46
CA HIS A 50 -52.64 -9.80 14.53
C HIS A 50 -51.49 -10.67 15.06
N VAL A 51 -51.68 -12.00 15.11
CA VAL A 51 -50.63 -12.94 15.54
C VAL A 51 -49.57 -13.08 14.46
N GLU A 52 -49.95 -13.16 13.18
CA GLU A 52 -48.97 -13.20 12.09
C GLU A 52 -48.16 -11.89 12.05
N ARG A 53 -48.80 -10.71 12.21
CA ARG A 53 -48.09 -9.42 12.34
C ARG A 53 -47.13 -9.36 13.53
N LEU A 54 -47.48 -9.98 14.65
CA LEU A 54 -46.58 -10.08 15.81
C LEU A 54 -45.35 -10.94 15.48
N PHE A 55 -45.56 -12.05 14.78
CA PHE A 55 -44.48 -12.93 14.31
C PHE A 55 -43.58 -12.26 13.27
N GLU A 56 -44.16 -11.48 12.35
CA GLU A 56 -43.39 -10.64 11.42
C GLU A 56 -42.54 -9.60 12.19
N GLY A 57 -43.13 -8.91 13.17
CA GLY A 57 -42.39 -7.97 14.02
C GLY A 57 -41.26 -8.63 14.81
N PHE A 58 -41.50 -9.82 15.36
CA PHE A 58 -40.50 -10.60 16.09
C PHE A 58 -39.37 -11.07 15.17
N ALA A 59 -39.70 -11.64 14.01
CA ALA A 59 -38.73 -12.09 13.02
C ALA A 59 -37.87 -10.92 12.50
N PHE A 60 -38.46 -9.73 12.35
CA PHE A 60 -37.72 -8.53 11.97
C PHE A 60 -36.71 -8.10 13.03
N LEU A 61 -37.11 -8.10 14.31
CA LEU A 61 -36.21 -7.77 15.42
C LEU A 61 -35.07 -8.80 15.55
N MET A 62 -35.38 -10.09 15.46
CA MET A 62 -34.40 -11.16 15.54
C MET A 62 -33.46 -11.16 14.33
N GLY A 63 -33.98 -10.90 13.13
CA GLY A 63 -33.17 -10.79 11.92
C GLY A 63 -32.17 -9.64 12.00
N ARG A 64 -32.57 -8.48 12.54
CA ARG A 64 -31.66 -7.36 12.80
C ARG A 64 -30.61 -7.68 13.85
N LEU A 65 -30.98 -8.37 14.93
CA LEU A 65 -30.04 -8.78 15.97
C LEU A 65 -28.98 -9.73 15.40
N ARG A 66 -29.41 -10.73 14.62
CA ARG A 66 -28.52 -11.71 14.02
C ARG A 66 -27.59 -11.11 12.98
N HIS A 67 -28.11 -10.24 12.12
CA HIS A 67 -27.28 -9.45 11.20
C HIS A 67 -26.19 -8.67 11.94
N LYS A 68 -26.56 -7.99 13.04
CA LYS A 68 -25.60 -7.23 13.83
C LYS A 68 -24.54 -8.11 14.49
N LEU A 69 -24.92 -9.28 15.01
CA LEU A 69 -23.97 -10.24 15.60
C LEU A 69 -22.99 -10.79 14.57
N ASP A 70 -23.48 -11.09 13.36
CA ASP A 70 -22.63 -11.58 12.27
C ASP A 70 -21.66 -10.48 11.77
N ASP A 71 -22.06 -9.21 11.84
CA ASP A 71 -21.23 -8.04 11.52
C ASP A 71 -20.21 -7.66 12.62
N GLU A 72 -20.41 -8.04 13.88
CA GLU A 72 -19.52 -7.67 15.02
C GLU A 72 -18.25 -8.55 15.12
N LEU A 73 -18.22 -9.74 14.51
CA LEU A 73 -17.05 -10.63 14.52
C LEU A 73 -15.81 -10.02 13.82
N PRO A 74 -15.93 -9.35 12.65
CA PRO A 74 -14.83 -8.59 12.03
C PRO A 74 -14.20 -7.53 12.97
N GLU A 75 -15.00 -6.72 13.66
CA GLU A 75 -14.50 -5.63 14.52
C GLU A 75 -13.63 -6.13 15.68
N LEU A 76 -14.01 -7.25 16.29
CA LEU A 76 -13.27 -7.90 17.37
C LEU A 76 -11.95 -8.50 16.89
N THR A 77 -11.95 -9.12 15.70
CA THR A 77 -10.74 -9.70 15.11
C THR A 77 -9.76 -8.63 14.63
N GLU A 78 -10.25 -7.51 14.10
CA GLU A 78 -9.42 -6.37 13.67
C GLU A 78 -8.65 -5.77 14.85
N GLY A 79 -9.30 -5.60 16.01
CA GLY A 79 -8.66 -5.15 17.24
C GLY A 79 -7.51 -6.06 17.69
N LEU A 80 -7.68 -7.38 17.64
CA LEU A 80 -6.62 -8.34 17.98
C LEU A 80 -5.49 -8.36 16.95
N VAL A 81 -5.82 -8.28 15.65
CA VAL A 81 -4.83 -8.18 14.57
C VAL A 81 -4.01 -6.89 14.70
N SER A 82 -4.64 -5.78 15.10
CA SER A 82 -3.94 -4.51 15.33
C SER A 82 -2.87 -4.61 16.43
N MET A 83 -3.08 -5.45 17.45
CA MET A 83 -2.12 -5.67 18.53
C MET A 83 -0.96 -6.59 18.12
N LEU A 84 -1.25 -7.63 17.33
CA LEU A 84 -0.25 -8.61 16.92
C LEU A 84 0.56 -8.14 15.68
N TRP A 85 -0.11 -7.53 14.70
CA TRP A 85 0.44 -7.13 13.40
C TRP A 85 0.00 -5.70 13.03
N PRO A 86 0.45 -4.68 13.77
CA PRO A 86 -0.01 -3.28 13.62
C PRO A 86 0.28 -2.67 12.25
N HIS A 87 1.17 -3.27 11.46
CA HIS A 87 1.56 -2.79 10.13
C HIS A 87 0.61 -3.28 9.03
N TYR A 88 -0.14 -4.36 9.28
CA TYR A 88 -0.99 -4.99 8.26
C TYR A 88 -2.24 -4.18 7.94
N LEU A 89 -2.68 -3.36 8.89
CA LEU A 89 -3.84 -2.48 8.78
C LEU A 89 -3.48 -1.04 8.38
N ARG A 90 -2.18 -0.74 8.18
CA ARG A 90 -1.74 0.61 7.81
C ARG A 90 -1.65 0.75 6.30
N MET A 91 -2.21 1.83 5.77
CA MET A 91 -2.03 2.21 4.38
C MET A 91 -0.56 2.55 4.11
N ILE A 92 -0.03 2.06 2.99
CA ILE A 92 1.28 2.46 2.49
C ILE A 92 1.11 3.77 1.71
N PRO A 93 1.76 4.88 2.13
CA PRO A 93 1.64 6.15 1.41
C PRO A 93 2.33 6.05 0.03
N SER A 94 2.05 7.00 -0.86
CA SER A 94 2.83 7.14 -2.09
C SER A 94 4.31 7.40 -1.76
N LEU A 95 5.20 6.88 -2.60
CA LEU A 95 6.64 7.07 -2.49
C LEU A 95 7.28 7.22 -3.86
N SER A 96 8.39 7.95 -3.92
CA SER A 96 9.18 8.14 -5.13
C SER A 96 10.68 8.22 -4.80
N ILE A 97 11.52 8.03 -5.81
CA ILE A 97 12.97 8.24 -5.71
C ILE A 97 13.28 9.65 -6.21
N LEU A 98 13.99 10.41 -5.40
CA LEU A 98 14.40 11.78 -5.71
C LEU A 98 15.89 11.84 -6.04
N GLU A 99 16.24 12.54 -7.12
CA GLU A 99 17.62 12.93 -7.42
C GLU A 99 17.87 14.35 -6.91
N LEU A 100 18.86 14.51 -6.02
CA LEU A 100 19.28 15.81 -5.50
C LEU A 100 20.56 16.25 -6.19
N THR A 101 20.44 17.14 -7.16
CA THR A 101 21.60 17.73 -7.84
C THR A 101 21.92 19.09 -7.24
N PRO A 102 23.11 19.29 -6.63
CA PRO A 102 23.51 20.59 -6.14
C PRO A 102 23.66 21.57 -7.30
N ASN A 103 23.20 22.81 -7.11
CA ASN A 103 23.41 23.88 -8.08
C ASN A 103 24.90 24.11 -8.33
N GLY A 104 25.23 24.50 -9.56
CA GLY A 104 26.62 24.74 -9.95
C GLY A 104 27.29 25.76 -9.03
N GLY A 105 28.36 25.34 -8.35
CA GLY A 105 29.18 26.19 -7.50
C GLY A 105 28.75 26.33 -6.04
N THR A 106 27.67 25.68 -5.60
CA THR A 106 27.28 25.71 -4.17
C THR A 106 28.05 24.70 -3.34
N LEU A 107 28.36 23.53 -3.90
CA LEU A 107 28.98 22.42 -3.19
C LEU A 107 30.49 22.34 -3.50
N GLN A 108 31.33 22.65 -2.52
CA GLN A 108 32.81 22.63 -2.67
C GLN A 108 33.45 21.34 -2.16
N ARG A 109 32.78 20.61 -1.25
CA ARG A 109 33.23 19.39 -0.57
C ARG A 109 32.08 18.41 -0.38
N HIS A 110 32.36 17.21 0.12
CA HIS A 110 31.32 16.27 0.56
C HIS A 110 30.50 16.87 1.71
N GLU A 111 29.18 16.83 1.57
CA GLU A 111 28.23 17.21 2.62
C GLU A 111 27.13 16.15 2.74
N THR A 112 26.69 15.88 3.96
CA THR A 112 25.58 14.96 4.22
C THR A 112 24.35 15.75 4.64
N LEU A 113 23.27 15.63 3.88
CA LEU A 113 21.97 16.13 4.28
C LEU A 113 21.30 15.13 5.25
N PRO A 114 20.70 15.59 6.35
CA PRO A 114 19.98 14.71 7.27
C PRO A 114 18.72 14.11 6.60
N ALA A 115 18.25 13.01 7.17
CA ALA A 115 16.93 12.48 6.82
C ALA A 115 15.82 13.48 7.20
N GLY A 116 14.69 13.40 6.51
CA GLY A 116 13.54 14.26 6.76
C GLY A 116 13.54 15.57 5.96
N LEU A 117 14.42 15.71 4.96
CA LEU A 117 14.35 16.83 4.02
C LEU A 117 13.00 16.78 3.30
N GLU A 118 12.22 17.85 3.42
CA GLU A 118 10.92 17.97 2.78
C GLU A 118 11.05 18.46 1.34
N VAL A 119 10.28 17.85 0.46
CA VAL A 119 10.10 18.28 -0.93
C VAL A 119 8.63 18.28 -1.28
N VAL A 120 8.21 19.24 -2.10
CA VAL A 120 6.83 19.42 -2.51
C VAL A 120 6.72 19.06 -3.98
N SER A 121 5.67 18.30 -4.35
CA SER A 121 5.39 17.99 -5.75
C SER A 121 4.89 19.23 -6.48
N ASP A 122 4.96 19.22 -7.81
CA ASP A 122 4.19 20.17 -8.61
C ASP A 122 2.68 20.03 -8.30
N PRO A 123 1.88 21.10 -8.48
CA PRO A 123 0.43 21.05 -8.27
C PRO A 123 -0.24 20.00 -9.15
N ILE A 124 -0.92 19.04 -8.52
CA ILE A 124 -1.65 17.96 -9.19
C ILE A 124 -3.11 18.37 -9.32
N ALA A 125 -3.62 18.47 -10.55
CA ALA A 125 -5.02 18.79 -10.81
C ALA A 125 -5.95 17.66 -10.34
N LEU A 126 -6.99 18.02 -9.59
CA LEU A 126 -8.03 17.10 -9.12
C LEU A 126 -9.30 17.33 -9.93
N ALA A 127 -9.78 16.26 -10.58
CA ALA A 127 -11.13 16.24 -11.13
C ALA A 127 -12.13 16.02 -9.99
N ILE A 128 -12.57 17.09 -9.34
CA ILE A 128 -13.61 17.01 -8.31
C ILE A 128 -14.96 16.93 -9.03
N GLN A 129 -15.74 15.88 -8.74
CA GLN A 129 -17.12 15.77 -9.22
C GLN A 129 -17.93 16.96 -8.70
N GLY A 130 -18.29 17.89 -9.58
CA GLY A 130 -19.02 19.11 -9.22
C GLY A 130 -18.49 20.43 -9.81
N GLY A 131 -17.45 20.40 -10.64
CA GLY A 131 -17.01 21.57 -11.42
C GLY A 131 -16.07 22.54 -10.70
N SER A 132 -15.54 22.17 -9.53
CA SER A 132 -14.42 22.88 -8.90
C SER A 132 -13.10 22.25 -9.36
N GLU A 133 -12.30 23.00 -10.11
CA GLU A 133 -10.90 22.64 -10.37
C GLU A 133 -10.09 22.93 -9.11
N GLY A 134 -9.78 21.88 -8.35
CA GLY A 134 -8.83 21.94 -7.24
C GLY A 134 -7.45 21.47 -7.68
N SER A 135 -6.39 21.97 -7.05
CA SER A 135 -5.07 21.36 -7.13
C SER A 135 -4.58 20.96 -5.74
N VAL A 136 -3.79 19.90 -5.67
CA VAL A 136 -3.14 19.44 -4.45
C VAL A 136 -1.64 19.32 -4.68
N GLU A 137 -0.87 19.78 -3.70
CA GLU A 137 0.57 19.55 -3.63
C GLU A 137 0.85 18.47 -2.58
N CYS A 138 1.69 17.51 -2.91
CA CYS A 138 2.06 16.43 -2.00
C CYS A 138 3.43 16.72 -1.39
N THR A 139 3.50 16.72 -0.05
CA THR A 139 4.76 16.82 0.69
C THR A 139 5.36 15.43 0.89
N TYR A 140 6.58 15.24 0.40
CA TYR A 140 7.40 14.05 0.62
C TYR A 140 8.58 14.40 1.51
N ARG A 141 9.13 13.39 2.19
CA ARG A 141 10.33 13.54 3.03
C ARG A 141 11.35 12.45 2.74
N THR A 142 12.63 12.80 2.75
CA THR A 142 13.70 11.81 2.63
C THR A 142 13.67 10.85 3.83
N THR A 143 13.81 9.56 3.59
CA THR A 143 13.76 8.53 4.63
C THR A 143 15.13 8.22 5.25
N GLN A 144 16.20 8.77 4.68
CA GLN A 144 17.58 8.51 5.05
C GLN A 144 18.46 9.73 4.78
N PRO A 145 19.62 9.83 5.45
CA PRO A 145 20.63 10.84 5.10
C PRO A 145 21.11 10.67 3.65
N VAL A 146 21.42 11.78 2.99
CA VAL A 146 21.87 11.81 1.59
C VAL A 146 23.26 12.46 1.53
N ASP A 147 24.24 11.70 1.03
CA ASP A 147 25.58 12.22 0.74
C ASP A 147 25.60 12.94 -0.61
N LEU A 148 25.92 14.23 -0.57
CA LEU A 148 26.13 15.06 -1.73
C LEU A 148 27.63 15.18 -2.00
N TYR A 149 28.02 14.88 -3.23
CA TYR A 149 29.40 15.01 -3.70
C TYR A 149 29.45 16.06 -4.81
N PRO A 150 30.53 16.85 -4.91
CA PRO A 150 30.76 17.75 -6.03
C PRO A 150 31.20 16.98 -7.29
N LEU A 151 30.63 15.80 -7.51
CA LEU A 151 30.94 14.87 -8.59
C LEU A 151 29.71 14.73 -9.49
N ARG A 152 29.95 14.64 -10.80
CA ARG A 152 28.92 14.35 -11.79
C ARG A 152 29.31 13.10 -12.58
N LEU A 153 28.39 12.16 -12.71
CA LEU A 153 28.56 11.02 -13.61
C LEU A 153 28.45 11.51 -15.06
N THR A 154 29.56 11.45 -15.81
CA THR A 154 29.63 11.89 -17.21
C THR A 154 29.58 10.74 -18.21
N GLU A 155 29.93 9.54 -17.76
CA GLU A 155 29.91 8.34 -18.61
C GLU A 155 29.60 7.12 -17.74
N ALA A 156 28.75 6.23 -18.22
CA ALA A 156 28.48 4.93 -17.63
C ALA A 156 28.23 3.93 -18.76
N ASN A 157 29.22 3.09 -19.05
CA ASN A 157 29.18 2.17 -20.19
C ASN A 157 29.83 0.83 -19.84
N ALA A 158 29.37 -0.23 -20.52
CA ALA A 158 30.01 -1.53 -20.49
C ALA A 158 30.91 -1.71 -21.72
N TYR A 159 32.08 -2.31 -21.52
CA TYR A 159 33.06 -2.58 -22.57
C TYR A 159 33.51 -4.03 -22.51
N ALA A 160 33.75 -4.64 -23.66
CA ALA A 160 34.52 -5.86 -23.75
C ALA A 160 35.99 -5.50 -23.95
N ARG A 161 36.87 -6.04 -23.09
CA ARG A 161 38.31 -5.94 -23.24
C ARG A 161 38.79 -7.00 -24.24
N GLU A 162 39.93 -6.76 -24.88
CA GLU A 162 40.56 -7.69 -25.83
C GLU A 162 40.85 -9.10 -25.25
N ASP A 163 40.95 -9.23 -23.93
CA ASP A 163 41.10 -10.52 -23.24
C ASP A 163 39.76 -11.25 -22.99
N GLY A 164 38.66 -10.76 -23.57
CA GLY A 164 37.32 -11.34 -23.46
C GLY A 164 36.56 -10.95 -22.19
N ARG A 165 37.13 -10.11 -21.31
CA ARG A 165 36.49 -9.70 -20.06
C ARG A 165 35.56 -8.51 -20.26
N SER A 166 34.41 -8.54 -19.58
CA SER A 166 33.49 -7.40 -19.51
C SER A 166 33.91 -6.43 -18.41
N VAL A 167 33.88 -5.13 -18.71
CA VAL A 167 34.25 -4.05 -17.79
C VAL A 167 33.14 -2.99 -17.78
N ILE A 168 32.62 -2.67 -16.60
CA ILE A 168 31.77 -1.50 -16.41
C ILE A 168 32.66 -0.31 -16.09
N ARG A 169 32.62 0.73 -16.90
CA ARG A 169 33.37 1.97 -16.69
C ARG A 169 32.42 3.09 -16.34
N LEU A 170 32.69 3.71 -15.20
CA LEU A 170 32.03 4.93 -14.74
C LEU A 170 33.05 6.07 -14.78
N ARG A 171 32.73 7.17 -15.46
CA ARG A 171 33.54 8.40 -15.43
C ARG A 171 32.81 9.45 -14.60
N LEU A 172 33.48 9.90 -13.54
CA LEU A 172 33.02 10.96 -12.66
C LEU A 172 33.87 12.21 -12.92
N ALA A 173 33.23 13.34 -13.17
CA ALA A 173 33.87 14.64 -13.28
C ALA A 173 33.67 15.43 -11.99
N LEU A 174 34.75 16.06 -11.51
CA LEU A 174 34.67 17.04 -10.42
C LEU A 174 34.09 18.34 -10.97
N GLN A 175 33.10 18.91 -10.28
CA GLN A 175 32.53 20.21 -10.65
C GLN A 175 33.59 21.32 -10.47
N THR A 176 33.48 22.41 -11.23
CA THR A 176 34.48 23.50 -11.33
C THR A 176 34.90 24.13 -10.00
N GLN A 177 34.02 24.15 -9.00
CA GLN A 177 34.27 24.72 -7.67
C GLN A 177 34.64 23.65 -6.62
N GLY A 178 34.63 22.37 -7.00
CA GLY A 178 35.01 21.27 -6.13
C GLY A 178 36.51 21.34 -5.83
N ARG A 179 36.87 21.37 -4.55
CA ARG A 179 38.28 21.32 -4.14
C ARG A 179 38.72 19.86 -4.09
N ARG A 180 39.51 19.43 -5.07
CA ARG A 180 40.00 18.05 -5.17
C ARG A 180 40.68 17.56 -3.87
N GLU A 181 41.44 18.43 -3.21
CA GLU A 181 42.14 18.15 -1.95
C GLU A 181 41.19 17.86 -0.78
N GLN A 182 39.96 18.36 -0.84
CA GLN A 182 38.93 18.21 0.20
C GLN A 182 37.86 17.18 -0.20
N LEU A 183 38.04 16.52 -1.34
CA LEU A 183 37.11 15.49 -1.81
C LEU A 183 37.40 14.18 -1.08
N ALA A 184 36.54 13.87 -0.11
CA ALA A 184 36.42 12.53 0.46
C ALA A 184 35.19 11.84 -0.14
N VAL A 185 35.35 10.59 -0.57
CA VAL A 185 34.24 9.76 -1.06
C VAL A 185 34.23 8.46 -0.27
N PRO A 186 33.75 8.48 0.99
CA PRO A 186 33.72 7.27 1.83
C PRO A 186 32.76 6.23 1.25
N ARG A 187 31.65 6.67 0.64
CA ARG A 187 30.64 5.80 0.04
C ARG A 187 29.97 6.46 -1.15
N LEU A 188 30.24 5.95 -2.35
CA LEU A 188 29.51 6.35 -3.55
C LEU A 188 28.26 5.48 -3.72
N ARG A 189 27.07 6.06 -3.50
CA ARG A 189 25.79 5.38 -3.73
C ARG A 189 25.35 5.63 -5.17
N LEU A 190 25.00 4.57 -5.88
CA LEU A 190 24.49 4.64 -7.25
C LEU A 190 23.04 4.15 -7.26
N TYR A 191 22.16 4.90 -7.93
CA TYR A 191 20.81 4.47 -8.23
C TYR A 191 20.74 3.96 -9.67
N LEU A 192 20.24 2.74 -9.86
CA LEU A 192 20.13 2.12 -11.17
C LEU A 192 18.79 2.50 -11.81
N HIS A 193 18.77 3.65 -12.49
CA HIS A 193 17.60 4.12 -13.22
C HIS A 193 17.52 3.47 -14.62
N ALA A 194 16.97 2.25 -14.68
CA ALA A 194 16.77 1.48 -15.89
C ALA A 194 15.48 0.66 -15.81
N ASP A 195 15.06 0.05 -16.93
CA ASP A 195 14.00 -0.95 -16.93
C ASP A 195 14.38 -2.16 -16.06
N ARG A 196 13.36 -2.86 -15.55
CA ARG A 196 13.56 -3.88 -14.50
C ARG A 196 14.57 -4.98 -14.86
N PRO A 197 14.54 -5.59 -16.07
CA PRO A 197 15.54 -6.59 -16.46
C PRO A 197 16.97 -6.05 -16.45
N LEU A 198 17.19 -4.86 -17.04
CA LEU A 198 18.52 -4.24 -17.11
C LEU A 198 19.01 -3.80 -15.73
N ALA A 199 18.14 -3.19 -14.90
CA ALA A 199 18.47 -2.79 -13.55
C ALA A 199 18.89 -3.99 -12.68
N LEU A 200 18.20 -5.12 -12.81
CA LEU A 200 18.56 -6.35 -12.09
C LEU A 200 19.86 -6.97 -12.60
N ALA A 201 20.10 -6.97 -13.91
CA ALA A 201 21.36 -7.44 -14.48
C ALA A 201 22.56 -6.58 -14.04
N LEU A 202 22.41 -5.25 -14.08
CA LEU A 202 23.41 -4.31 -13.57
C LEU A 202 23.63 -4.46 -12.06
N TYR A 203 22.56 -4.62 -11.29
CA TYR A 203 22.65 -4.87 -9.85
C TYR A 203 23.44 -6.14 -9.57
N SER A 204 23.14 -7.24 -10.28
CA SER A 204 23.89 -8.49 -10.17
C SER A 204 25.36 -8.32 -10.56
N ALA A 205 25.66 -7.59 -11.63
CA ALA A 205 27.03 -7.36 -12.09
C ALA A 205 27.85 -6.47 -11.14
N LEU A 206 27.23 -5.47 -10.51
CA LEU A 206 27.90 -4.54 -9.59
C LEU A 206 28.06 -5.08 -8.16
N THR A 207 27.26 -6.08 -7.78
CA THR A 207 27.30 -6.69 -6.44
C THR A 207 28.05 -8.03 -6.40
N ALA A 208 28.22 -8.68 -7.55
CA ALA A 208 29.12 -9.83 -7.67
C ALA A 208 30.57 -9.43 -7.35
N GLU A 209 31.36 -10.36 -6.83
CA GLU A 209 32.78 -10.13 -6.53
C GLU A 209 33.53 -9.79 -7.83
N PRO A 210 34.05 -8.55 -7.98
CA PRO A 210 34.74 -8.15 -9.19
C PRO A 210 36.13 -8.76 -9.21
N LEU A 211 36.57 -9.22 -10.39
CA LEU A 211 37.95 -9.69 -10.57
C LEU A 211 38.98 -8.58 -10.25
N ALA A 212 38.64 -7.34 -10.58
CA ALA A 212 39.45 -6.17 -10.25
C ALA A 212 38.58 -4.90 -10.24
N ILE A 213 38.95 -3.95 -9.38
CA ILE A 213 38.45 -2.57 -9.40
C ILE A 213 39.64 -1.67 -9.65
N GLN A 214 39.56 -0.83 -10.67
CA GLN A 214 40.61 0.14 -11.00
C GLN A 214 40.05 1.55 -10.92
N VAL A 215 40.77 2.44 -10.25
CA VAL A 215 40.45 3.86 -10.17
C VAL A 215 41.52 4.64 -10.90
N ARG A 216 41.16 5.24 -12.04
CA ARG A 216 42.07 6.09 -12.80
C ARG A 216 41.79 7.55 -12.48
N VAL A 217 42.77 8.24 -11.91
CA VAL A 217 42.68 9.68 -11.65
C VAL A 217 43.58 10.44 -12.61
N PRO A 218 43.09 11.49 -13.30
CA PRO A 218 43.93 12.31 -14.17
C PRO A 218 45.15 12.89 -13.41
N GLY A 219 46.32 12.79 -14.03
CA GLY A 219 47.59 13.30 -13.51
C GLY A 219 48.38 12.32 -12.64
N TYR A 220 47.85 11.14 -12.34
CA TYR A 220 48.61 10.05 -11.72
C TYR A 220 48.89 8.96 -12.77
N PRO A 221 50.11 8.38 -12.81
CA PRO A 221 50.38 7.26 -13.70
C PRO A 221 49.40 6.11 -13.41
N ALA A 222 49.01 5.39 -14.45
CA ALA A 222 48.17 4.22 -14.27
C ALA A 222 49.01 3.17 -13.52
N ASP A 223 48.69 2.92 -12.26
CA ASP A 223 49.14 1.70 -11.59
C ASP A 223 48.61 0.52 -12.42
N ARG A 224 49.55 -0.20 -13.02
CA ARG A 224 49.30 -1.35 -13.90
C ARG A 224 48.69 -2.51 -13.13
#